data_AF-A0A2H0AB97-F1
#
_entry.id   AF-A0A2H0AB97-F1
#
_cell.length_a   1.000
_cell.length_b   1.000
_cell.length_c   1.000
_cell.angle_alpha   90.00
_cell.angle_beta   90.00
_cell.angle_gamma   90.00
#
_symmetry.space_group_name_H-M   'P 1'
#
loop_
_entity.id
_entity.type
_entity.pdbx_description
1 polymer ?
#
loop_
_entity_poly.entity_id
_entity_poly.type
_entity_poly.pdbx_seq_one_letter_code
_entity_poly.pdbx_strand_id
1 'polypeptide(L)'
;MTKVMTTKEAISQFVNDNDFLFIGGYVCRPPFAAIHEIIRQGKKNLTITRSNAADDFDMLIGAGLVRRFIGTFLSLGVYGLGRCFRRSIEKGIPHKIEVEEYTNLSLPMMLMAGSFGMPFVPVRDMVGTDLMNIKSFMGENKFKLIDSPFDGKPTLLVPALNPDVAIIHVQQADKFGNAQMWGIGGDCKVGANAAKKVIVSCERIVDRDVIGKDPSRTIVPSFKVVAVVEEPFGAHPGYTPGFYDTDFGFGYQYQQASNTVEGFHAFLKEWVYDIPDRKAYTQHYIQKFGYGPFKKLEAAFDYSFPVSYAY
;
A
#
# COMPACT_ATOMS: atom_id res chain seq x y z
N MET A 1 -21.54 -12.10 -10.54
CA MET A 1 -20.50 -13.10 -10.87
C MET A 1 -19.40 -13.05 -9.82
N THR A 2 -18.70 -14.16 -9.58
CA THR A 2 -17.54 -14.19 -8.68
C THR A 2 -16.44 -13.28 -9.21
N LYS A 3 -15.69 -12.64 -8.32
CA LYS A 3 -14.49 -11.82 -8.65
C LYS A 3 -13.20 -12.48 -8.18
N VAL A 4 -13.29 -13.73 -7.73
CA VAL A 4 -12.17 -14.49 -7.19
C VAL A 4 -11.26 -14.92 -8.33
N MET A 5 -9.97 -14.60 -8.19
CA MET A 5 -8.91 -14.97 -9.13
C MET A 5 -7.56 -14.98 -8.40
N THR A 6 -6.52 -15.47 -9.07
CA THR A 6 -5.16 -15.48 -8.53
C THR A 6 -4.55 -14.07 -8.52
N THR A 7 -3.52 -13.83 -7.69
CA THR A 7 -2.76 -12.56 -7.72
C THR A 7 -2.21 -12.29 -9.13
N LYS A 8 -1.71 -13.32 -9.82
CA LYS A 8 -1.21 -13.20 -11.20
C LYS A 8 -2.26 -12.67 -12.17
N GLU A 9 -3.46 -13.26 -12.16
CA GLU A 9 -4.56 -12.81 -13.00
C GLU A 9 -5.00 -11.39 -12.65
N ALA A 10 -5.15 -11.09 -11.35
CA ALA A 10 -5.58 -9.77 -10.90
C ALA A 10 -4.62 -8.66 -11.36
N ILE A 11 -3.31 -8.84 -11.16
CA ILE A 11 -2.29 -7.87 -11.59
C ILE A 11 -2.19 -7.81 -13.10
N SER A 12 -2.29 -8.94 -13.81
CA SER A 12 -2.22 -8.97 -15.26
C SER A 12 -3.38 -8.23 -15.91
N GLN A 13 -4.60 -8.41 -15.41
CA GLN A 13 -5.82 -7.84 -15.98
C GLN A 13 -6.05 -6.38 -15.59
N PHE A 14 -5.67 -6.00 -14.36
CA PHE A 14 -6.12 -4.72 -13.80
C PHE A 14 -5.01 -3.73 -13.51
N VAL A 15 -3.74 -4.09 -13.60
CA VAL A 15 -2.62 -3.14 -13.49
C VAL A 15 -1.94 -3.01 -14.84
N ASN A 16 -1.91 -1.80 -15.39
CA ASN A 16 -1.27 -1.47 -16.65
C ASN A 16 -0.04 -0.60 -16.43
N ASP A 17 0.82 -0.55 -17.45
CA ASP A 17 1.89 0.43 -17.49
C ASP A 17 1.31 1.85 -17.47
N ASN A 18 1.99 2.77 -16.78
CA ASN A 18 1.58 4.16 -16.56
C ASN A 18 0.39 4.37 -15.62
N ASP A 19 -0.18 3.31 -15.03
CA ASP A 19 -1.25 3.47 -14.05
C ASP A 19 -0.80 4.29 -12.82
N PHE A 20 -1.73 5.07 -12.28
CA PHE A 20 -1.61 5.64 -10.95
C PHE A 20 -2.16 4.67 -9.89
N LEU A 21 -1.28 4.15 -9.04
CA LEU A 21 -1.60 3.16 -8.02
C LEU A 21 -1.66 3.77 -6.62
N PHE A 22 -2.75 3.51 -5.90
CA PHE A 22 -2.74 3.53 -4.44
C PHE A 22 -2.40 2.14 -3.95
N ILE A 23 -1.31 2.01 -3.21
CA ILE A 23 -0.90 0.76 -2.60
C ILE A 23 -1.19 0.89 -1.12
N GLY A 24 -2.19 0.16 -0.65
CA GLY A 24 -2.62 0.21 0.74
C GLY A 24 -1.63 -0.42 1.70
N GLY A 25 -2.07 -0.55 2.94
CA GLY A 25 -1.27 -0.94 4.07
C GLY A 25 -0.94 0.24 4.98
N TYR A 26 -0.40 -0.11 6.12
CA TYR A 26 0.37 0.72 7.03
C TYR A 26 1.54 -0.18 7.46
N VAL A 27 2.17 0.05 8.61
CA VAL A 27 3.04 -0.97 9.24
C VAL A 27 2.36 -2.36 9.30
N CYS A 28 1.02 -2.43 9.22
CA CYS A 28 0.25 -3.64 8.95
C CYS A 28 -0.37 -3.72 7.55
N ARG A 29 -0.51 -4.94 7.03
CA ARG A 29 -1.18 -5.28 5.78
C ARG A 29 -0.67 -4.57 4.50
N PRO A 30 0.62 -4.26 4.33
CA PRO A 30 1.13 -3.89 3.00
C PRO A 30 0.95 -5.10 2.05
N PRO A 31 0.40 -4.95 0.84
CA PRO A 31 0.04 -6.08 -0.03
C PRO A 31 1.26 -6.67 -0.77
N PHE A 32 2.26 -7.18 -0.04
CA PHE A 32 3.54 -7.66 -0.60
C PHE A 32 3.40 -8.70 -1.71
N ALA A 33 2.45 -9.63 -1.59
CA ALA A 33 2.20 -10.61 -2.64
C ALA A 33 1.86 -9.94 -4.00
N ALA A 34 1.06 -8.88 -3.97
CA ALA A 34 0.74 -8.09 -5.17
C ALA A 34 1.95 -7.29 -5.65
N ILE A 35 2.77 -6.75 -4.75
CA ILE A 35 4.01 -6.04 -5.09
C ILE A 35 5.00 -6.96 -5.80
N HIS A 36 5.21 -8.16 -5.27
CA HIS A 36 6.07 -9.17 -5.89
C HIS A 36 5.55 -9.54 -7.28
N GLU A 37 4.24 -9.68 -7.46
CA GLU A 37 3.67 -9.98 -8.78
C GLU A 37 3.80 -8.80 -9.77
N ILE A 38 3.62 -7.55 -9.32
CA ILE A 38 3.89 -6.36 -10.15
C ILE A 38 5.33 -6.37 -10.65
N ILE A 39 6.28 -6.71 -9.77
CA ILE A 39 7.70 -6.83 -10.11
C ILE A 39 7.94 -7.97 -11.09
N ARG A 40 7.37 -9.15 -10.84
CA ARG A 40 7.50 -10.33 -11.70
C ARG A 40 6.95 -10.09 -13.11
N GLN A 41 5.84 -9.36 -13.22
CA GLN A 41 5.25 -8.99 -14.51
C GLN A 41 5.94 -7.79 -15.18
N GLY A 42 6.86 -7.11 -14.48
CA GLY A 42 7.65 -6.01 -15.02
C GLY A 42 6.81 -4.83 -15.48
N LYS A 43 5.73 -4.50 -14.76
CA LYS A 43 4.89 -3.31 -15.04
C LYS A 43 5.74 -2.04 -14.96
N LYS A 44 5.49 -1.05 -15.80
CA LYS A 44 6.40 0.10 -15.97
C LYS A 44 5.72 1.45 -15.82
N ASN A 45 6.56 2.45 -15.54
CA ASN A 45 6.19 3.86 -15.51
C ASN A 45 5.07 4.20 -14.52
N LEU A 46 4.96 3.44 -13.43
CA LEU A 46 3.89 3.58 -12.46
C LEU A 46 4.01 4.92 -11.71
N THR A 47 2.88 5.54 -11.43
CA THR A 47 2.79 6.54 -10.36
C THR A 47 2.29 5.82 -9.12
N ILE A 48 2.96 5.92 -7.99
CA ILE A 48 2.53 5.24 -6.75
C ILE A 48 2.28 6.25 -5.63
N THR A 49 1.31 5.97 -4.78
CA THR A 49 1.01 6.80 -3.60
C THR A 49 0.53 5.99 -2.41
N ARG A 50 1.01 6.41 -1.24
CA ARG A 50 0.50 6.09 0.09
C ARG A 50 1.19 7.02 1.08
N SER A 51 0.54 7.30 2.20
CA SER A 51 1.21 7.83 3.38
C SER A 51 2.10 6.75 4.00
N ASN A 52 3.22 7.13 4.60
CA ASN A 52 4.10 6.21 5.33
C ASN A 52 4.54 5.02 4.45
N ALA A 53 5.13 5.32 3.29
CA ALA A 53 5.69 4.32 2.40
C ALA A 53 6.87 3.59 3.08
N ALA A 54 7.07 2.31 2.75
CA ALA A 54 8.08 1.47 3.38
C ALA A 54 8.89 0.65 2.36
N ASP A 55 9.34 -0.54 2.77
CA ASP A 55 10.06 -1.53 1.96
C ASP A 55 9.30 -1.94 0.69
N ASP A 56 7.97 -1.97 0.73
CA ASP A 56 7.14 -2.22 -0.45
C ASP A 56 7.35 -1.19 -1.58
N PHE A 57 7.39 0.10 -1.24
CA PHE A 57 7.67 1.17 -2.20
C PHE A 57 9.15 1.21 -2.59
N ASP A 58 10.04 1.01 -1.62
CA ASP A 58 11.49 0.93 -1.87
C ASP A 58 11.83 -0.15 -2.90
N MET A 59 11.18 -1.31 -2.79
CA MET A 59 11.35 -2.43 -3.70
C MET A 59 10.84 -2.13 -5.11
N LEU A 60 9.68 -1.51 -5.26
CA LEU A 60 9.17 -1.09 -6.58
C LEU A 60 10.09 -0.07 -7.26
N ILE A 61 10.63 0.88 -6.49
CA ILE A 61 11.56 1.90 -6.98
C ILE A 61 12.88 1.25 -7.39
N GLY A 62 13.44 0.37 -6.54
CA GLY A 62 14.66 -0.37 -6.84
C GLY A 62 14.54 -1.29 -8.06
N ALA A 63 13.35 -1.86 -8.30
CA ALA A 63 13.05 -2.67 -9.47
C ALA A 63 12.90 -1.85 -10.77
N GLY A 64 12.90 -0.51 -10.68
CA GLY A 64 12.84 0.38 -11.86
C GLY A 64 11.44 0.51 -12.47
N LEU A 65 10.39 0.26 -11.69
CA LEU A 65 9.01 0.22 -12.19
C LEU A 65 8.26 1.54 -11.99
N VAL A 66 8.79 2.40 -11.12
CA VAL A 66 8.15 3.64 -10.67
C VAL A 66 8.68 4.81 -11.47
N ARG A 67 7.80 5.59 -12.09
CA ARG A 67 8.15 6.90 -12.67
C ARG A 67 7.98 8.00 -11.64
N ARG A 68 6.90 7.94 -10.86
CA ARG A 68 6.51 9.01 -9.94
C ARG A 68 6.07 8.46 -8.59
N PHE A 69 6.41 9.19 -7.54
CA PHE A 69 5.99 8.89 -6.18
C PHE A 69 5.34 10.12 -5.55
N ILE A 70 4.08 9.99 -5.13
CA ILE A 70 3.40 11.00 -4.30
C ILE A 70 3.33 10.44 -2.89
N GLY A 71 4.04 11.04 -1.94
CA GLY A 71 4.21 10.46 -0.62
C GLY A 71 4.42 11.47 0.49
N THR A 72 4.57 10.95 1.70
CA THR A 72 4.86 11.74 2.90
C THR A 72 6.30 11.54 3.35
N PHE A 73 6.68 10.29 3.55
CA PHE A 73 8.05 9.83 3.69
C PHE A 73 8.14 8.38 3.21
N LEU A 74 9.37 7.93 3.01
CA LEU A 74 9.68 6.52 2.78
C LEU A 74 10.78 6.08 3.75
N SER A 75 10.48 5.09 4.59
CA SER A 75 11.40 4.54 5.59
C SER A 75 11.16 3.06 5.78
N LEU A 76 12.21 2.28 6.04
CA LEU A 76 12.10 0.87 6.41
C LEU A 76 11.78 0.71 7.91
N GLY A 77 11.21 1.74 8.56
CA GLY A 77 10.88 1.74 9.97
C GLY A 77 12.10 1.48 10.84
N VAL A 78 12.02 0.44 11.69
CA VAL A 78 13.09 0.06 12.62
C VAL A 78 14.36 -0.46 11.92
N TYR A 79 14.28 -0.83 10.64
CA TYR A 79 15.42 -1.36 9.90
C TYR A 79 16.32 -0.24 9.34
N GLY A 80 15.78 0.97 9.12
CA GLY A 80 16.53 2.13 8.67
C GLY A 80 15.99 2.79 7.39
N LEU A 81 16.89 3.33 6.57
CA LEU A 81 16.54 4.15 5.40
C LEU A 81 16.19 3.29 4.18
N GLY A 82 15.22 3.74 3.35
CA GLY A 82 14.95 3.16 2.04
C GLY A 82 16.12 3.38 1.08
N ARG A 83 16.96 2.35 0.91
CA ARG A 83 18.22 2.47 0.17
C ARG A 83 17.98 2.57 -1.33
N CYS A 84 16.99 1.86 -1.87
CA CYS A 84 16.66 1.93 -3.29
C CYS A 84 16.06 3.28 -3.66
N PHE A 85 15.17 3.81 -2.82
CA PHE A 85 14.62 5.15 -2.98
C PHE A 85 15.71 6.22 -3.01
N ARG A 86 16.60 6.22 -2.00
CA ARG A 86 17.73 7.16 -1.93
C ARG A 86 18.65 7.04 -3.15
N ARG A 87 18.96 5.81 -3.58
CA ARG A 87 19.81 5.57 -4.75
C ARG A 87 19.17 6.11 -6.03
N SER A 88 17.86 5.98 -6.18
CA SER A 88 17.12 6.56 -7.32
C SER A 88 17.20 8.09 -7.33
N ILE A 89 16.90 8.75 -6.22
CA ILE A 89 16.87 10.23 -6.18
C ILE A 89 18.27 10.87 -6.21
N GLU A 90 19.26 10.26 -5.55
CA GLU A 90 20.63 10.80 -5.40
C GLU A 90 21.52 10.43 -6.59
N LYS A 91 21.38 9.20 -7.12
CA LYS A 91 22.31 8.63 -8.12
C LYS A 91 21.63 8.28 -9.44
N GLY A 92 20.30 8.37 -9.52
CA GLY A 92 19.57 8.00 -10.73
C GLY A 92 19.63 6.51 -11.06
N ILE A 93 19.70 5.63 -10.05
CA ILE A 93 19.79 4.17 -10.24
C ILE A 93 18.55 3.50 -9.61
N PRO A 94 17.81 2.65 -10.33
CA PRO A 94 18.01 2.29 -11.75
C PRO A 94 17.69 3.44 -12.73
N HIS A 95 16.85 4.38 -12.32
CA HIS A 95 16.65 5.69 -12.95
C HIS A 95 16.19 6.69 -11.87
N LYS A 96 16.19 7.97 -12.20
CA LYS A 96 15.70 9.02 -11.30
C LYS A 96 14.19 9.15 -11.37
N ILE A 97 13.49 8.95 -10.26
CA ILE A 97 12.04 9.18 -10.17
C ILE A 97 11.68 10.63 -9.87
N GLU A 98 10.47 11.03 -10.24
CA GLU A 98 9.88 12.31 -9.83
C GLU A 98 9.14 12.10 -8.49
N VAL A 99 9.45 12.91 -7.48
CA VAL A 99 8.81 12.81 -6.15
C VAL A 99 8.00 14.07 -5.88
N GLU A 100 6.76 13.92 -5.45
CA GLU A 100 5.96 15.01 -4.90
C GLU A 100 5.64 14.72 -3.44
N GLU A 101 6.09 15.60 -2.55
CA GLU A 101 5.96 15.41 -1.10
C GLU A 101 4.81 16.26 -0.54
N TYR A 102 4.01 15.61 0.31
CA TYR A 102 2.96 16.21 1.12
C TYR A 102 3.14 15.78 2.58
N THR A 103 2.47 16.46 3.48
CA THR A 103 2.44 16.08 4.90
C THR A 103 1.55 14.86 5.15
N ASN A 104 1.73 14.23 6.31
CA ASN A 104 0.91 13.10 6.78
C ASN A 104 -0.57 13.43 7.03
N LEU A 105 -0.97 14.71 7.00
CA LEU A 105 -2.38 15.11 7.00
C LEU A 105 -2.85 15.46 5.58
N SER A 106 -2.06 16.21 4.79
CA SER A 106 -2.49 16.62 3.45
C SER A 106 -2.73 15.43 2.51
N LEU A 107 -1.82 14.45 2.46
CA LEU A 107 -1.97 13.33 1.52
C LEU A 107 -3.24 12.48 1.78
N PRO A 108 -3.54 12.03 3.02
CA PRO A 108 -4.81 11.36 3.30
C PRO A 108 -6.04 12.22 3.01
N MET A 109 -5.98 13.53 3.26
CA MET A 109 -7.09 14.43 2.92
C MET A 109 -7.31 14.51 1.41
N MET A 110 -6.26 14.51 0.59
CA MET A 110 -6.38 14.46 -0.87
C MET A 110 -7.05 13.17 -1.36
N LEU A 111 -6.71 12.02 -0.76
CA LEU A 111 -7.37 10.74 -1.04
C LEU A 111 -8.83 10.75 -0.54
N MET A 112 -9.09 11.32 0.64
CA MET A 112 -10.45 11.50 1.15
C MET A 112 -11.30 12.34 0.18
N ALA A 113 -10.74 13.43 -0.34
CA ALA A 113 -11.39 14.26 -1.35
C ALA A 113 -11.75 13.46 -2.60
N GLY A 114 -10.81 12.66 -3.12
CA GLY A 114 -11.08 11.74 -4.24
C GLY A 114 -12.18 10.74 -3.92
N SER A 115 -12.18 10.17 -2.72
CA SER A 115 -13.20 9.20 -2.30
C SER A 115 -14.62 9.79 -2.23
N PHE A 116 -14.74 11.10 -1.99
CA PHE A 116 -16.00 11.82 -1.93
C PHE A 116 -16.37 12.51 -3.25
N GLY A 117 -15.53 12.40 -4.28
CA GLY A 117 -15.74 13.10 -5.56
C GLY A 117 -15.54 14.61 -5.46
N MET A 118 -14.84 15.10 -4.42
CA MET A 118 -14.49 16.51 -4.30
C MET A 118 -13.30 16.83 -5.22
N PRO A 119 -13.25 18.02 -5.84
CA PRO A 119 -12.14 18.39 -6.72
C PRO A 119 -10.85 18.73 -5.95
N PHE A 120 -10.99 19.20 -4.71
CA PHE A 120 -9.89 19.63 -3.84
C PHE A 120 -10.34 19.60 -2.38
N VAL A 121 -9.40 19.82 -1.47
CA VAL A 121 -9.67 19.93 -0.03
C VAL A 121 -8.80 21.02 0.61
N PRO A 122 -9.35 21.82 1.54
CA PRO A 122 -8.55 22.77 2.30
C PRO A 122 -7.68 22.05 3.34
N VAL A 123 -6.42 22.47 3.42
CA VAL A 123 -5.42 22.01 4.40
C VAL A 123 -4.63 23.20 4.92
N ARG A 124 -3.99 23.09 6.08
CA ARG A 124 -3.22 24.21 6.69
C ARG A 124 -1.76 23.85 6.95
N ASP A 125 -1.46 22.57 7.04
CA ASP A 125 -0.24 22.03 7.64
C ASP A 125 1.00 22.09 6.73
N MET A 126 0.84 22.44 5.46
CA MET A 126 1.98 22.77 4.58
C MET A 126 2.43 24.23 4.70
N VAL A 127 1.55 25.14 5.14
CA VAL A 127 1.81 26.59 5.15
C VAL A 127 2.96 26.91 6.10
N GLY A 128 3.94 27.66 5.62
CA GLY A 128 5.13 28.04 6.39
C GLY A 128 6.26 27.00 6.37
N THR A 129 6.14 25.93 5.58
CA THR A 129 7.18 24.92 5.39
C THR A 129 7.79 24.98 3.99
N ASP A 130 8.94 24.35 3.78
CA ASP A 130 9.58 24.24 2.46
C ASP A 130 8.77 23.42 1.43
N LEU A 131 7.72 22.70 1.86
CA LEU A 131 6.80 22.04 0.93
C LEU A 131 6.08 23.04 0.01
N MET A 132 6.03 24.31 0.40
CA MET A 132 5.52 25.42 -0.44
C MET A 132 6.51 25.85 -1.53
N ASN A 133 7.79 25.59 -1.33
CA ASN A 133 8.89 26.01 -2.21
C ASN A 133 9.32 24.90 -3.19
N ILE A 134 9.04 23.64 -2.85
CA ILE A 134 9.40 22.47 -3.66
C ILE A 134 8.18 22.03 -4.46
N LYS A 135 8.22 22.23 -5.78
CA LYS A 135 7.21 21.76 -6.74
C LYS A 135 7.89 20.84 -7.76
N SER A 136 7.48 19.58 -7.79
CA SER A 136 8.01 18.59 -8.73
C SER A 136 7.09 18.52 -9.96
N PHE A 137 6.74 17.31 -10.41
CA PHE A 137 5.91 17.10 -11.58
C PHE A 137 4.47 17.64 -11.46
N MET A 138 3.96 17.93 -10.25
CA MET A 138 2.64 18.57 -10.11
C MET A 138 2.71 20.08 -10.38
N GLY A 139 3.89 20.70 -10.31
CA GLY A 139 4.11 22.12 -10.64
C GLY A 139 3.13 23.04 -9.91
N GLU A 140 2.50 23.94 -10.67
CA GLU A 140 1.50 24.87 -10.16
C GLU A 140 0.19 24.22 -9.69
N ASN A 141 0.00 22.92 -9.94
CA ASN A 141 -1.16 22.16 -9.47
C ASN A 141 -0.91 21.47 -8.12
N LYS A 142 0.29 21.60 -7.53
CA LYS A 142 0.60 21.03 -6.20
C LYS A 142 -0.36 21.55 -5.12
N PHE A 143 -0.64 22.85 -5.14
CA PHE A 143 -1.58 23.51 -4.25
C PHE A 143 -2.05 24.84 -4.85
N LYS A 144 -3.14 25.40 -4.32
CA LYS A 144 -3.62 26.76 -4.61
C LYS A 144 -3.93 27.49 -3.32
N LEU A 145 -3.69 28.80 -3.28
CA LEU A 145 -4.17 29.66 -2.20
C LEU A 145 -5.40 30.41 -2.69
N ILE A 146 -6.44 30.45 -1.86
CA ILE A 146 -7.63 31.28 -2.06
C ILE A 146 -7.92 32.04 -0.79
N ASP A 147 -8.68 33.14 -0.88
CA ASP A 147 -9.33 33.71 0.30
C ASP A 147 -10.62 32.95 0.56
N SER A 148 -10.80 32.51 1.80
CA SER A 148 -12.03 31.83 2.23
C SER A 148 -13.24 32.73 1.98
N PRO A 149 -14.29 32.27 1.29
CA PRO A 149 -15.47 33.08 1.01
C PRO A 149 -16.32 33.34 2.26
N PHE A 150 -16.00 32.71 3.40
CA PHE A 150 -16.75 32.84 4.66
C PHE A 150 -16.15 33.89 5.59
N ASP A 151 -14.83 34.03 5.61
CA ASP A 151 -14.11 34.89 6.57
C ASP A 151 -12.89 35.62 5.99
N GLY A 152 -12.68 35.53 4.67
CA GLY A 152 -11.60 36.21 3.95
C GLY A 152 -10.19 35.71 4.28
N LYS A 153 -10.04 34.63 5.06
CA LYS A 153 -8.71 34.15 5.45
C LYS A 153 -8.03 33.37 4.32
N PRO A 154 -6.72 33.58 4.09
CA PRO A 154 -5.95 32.76 3.15
C PRO A 154 -6.04 31.28 3.52
N THR A 155 -6.46 30.47 2.56
CA THR A 155 -6.73 29.04 2.71
C THR A 155 -5.99 28.28 1.62
N LEU A 156 -5.16 27.33 2.04
CA LEU A 156 -4.44 26.46 1.13
C LEU A 156 -5.33 25.29 0.71
N LEU A 157 -5.42 25.06 -0.58
CA LEU A 157 -6.15 23.96 -1.20
C LEU A 157 -5.16 23.00 -1.84
N VAL A 158 -5.38 21.71 -1.65
CA VAL A 158 -4.67 20.63 -2.37
C VAL A 158 -5.66 19.85 -3.24
N PRO A 159 -5.25 19.40 -4.44
CA PRO A 159 -6.15 18.68 -5.34
C PRO A 159 -6.51 17.30 -4.79
N ALA A 160 -7.67 16.78 -5.18
CA ALA A 160 -8.00 15.39 -4.92
C ALA A 160 -7.10 14.42 -5.68
N LEU A 161 -6.76 13.29 -5.06
CA LEU A 161 -6.08 12.18 -5.73
C LEU A 161 -7.11 11.12 -6.12
N ASN A 162 -7.07 10.71 -7.39
CA ASN A 162 -7.96 9.69 -7.96
C ASN A 162 -7.12 8.59 -8.65
N PRO A 163 -6.57 7.64 -7.88
CA PRO A 163 -5.80 6.53 -8.44
C PRO A 163 -6.59 5.74 -9.49
N ASP A 164 -5.90 5.22 -10.51
CA ASP A 164 -6.49 4.29 -11.46
C ASP A 164 -6.81 2.96 -10.79
N VAL A 165 -5.92 2.48 -9.91
CA VAL A 165 -6.07 1.21 -9.20
C VAL A 165 -5.70 1.38 -7.73
N ALA A 166 -6.51 0.85 -6.83
CA ALA A 166 -6.09 0.60 -5.47
C ALA A 166 -5.82 -0.89 -5.26
N ILE A 167 -4.74 -1.22 -4.55
CA ILE A 167 -4.42 -2.58 -4.14
C ILE A 167 -4.34 -2.59 -2.62
N ILE A 168 -5.21 -3.36 -1.96
CA ILE A 168 -5.23 -3.47 -0.51
C ILE A 168 -5.15 -4.93 -0.06
N HIS A 169 -4.58 -5.14 1.13
CA HIS A 169 -4.66 -6.41 1.84
C HIS A 169 -5.57 -6.27 3.06
N VAL A 170 -6.51 -7.19 3.22
CA VAL A 170 -7.47 -7.20 4.32
C VAL A 170 -7.51 -8.57 4.98
N GLN A 171 -8.09 -8.65 6.16
CA GLN A 171 -8.19 -9.92 6.85
C GLN A 171 -9.18 -10.87 6.17
N GLN A 172 -10.33 -10.36 5.73
CA GLN A 172 -11.31 -11.19 5.02
C GLN A 172 -12.13 -10.41 4.00
N ALA A 173 -12.57 -11.11 2.97
CA ALA A 173 -13.50 -10.59 1.98
C ALA A 173 -14.49 -11.68 1.57
N ASP A 174 -15.61 -11.31 0.97
CA ASP A 174 -16.43 -12.28 0.23
C ASP A 174 -16.05 -12.33 -1.26
N LYS A 175 -16.55 -13.36 -1.97
CA LYS A 175 -16.31 -13.54 -3.41
C LYS A 175 -16.84 -12.43 -4.31
N PHE A 176 -17.64 -11.49 -3.78
CA PHE A 176 -18.19 -10.35 -4.51
C PHE A 176 -17.35 -9.09 -4.33
N GLY A 177 -16.44 -9.08 -3.35
CA GLY A 177 -15.53 -7.98 -3.06
C GLY A 177 -15.93 -7.12 -1.86
N ASN A 178 -16.88 -7.54 -1.03
CA ASN A 178 -17.10 -6.83 0.22
C ASN A 178 -15.93 -7.15 1.17
N ALA A 179 -15.07 -6.16 1.40
CA ALA A 179 -13.78 -6.33 2.08
C ALA A 179 -13.85 -5.77 3.51
N GLN A 180 -13.53 -6.60 4.50
CA GLN A 180 -13.54 -6.22 5.91
C GLN A 180 -12.13 -6.06 6.46
N MET A 181 -11.90 -4.93 7.14
CA MET A 181 -10.63 -4.59 7.77
C MET A 181 -10.83 -4.20 9.22
N TRP A 182 -9.93 -4.66 10.09
CA TRP A 182 -9.86 -4.23 11.49
C TRP A 182 -8.43 -3.92 11.93
N GLY A 183 -8.30 -3.23 13.06
CA GLY A 183 -7.04 -2.67 13.53
C GLY A 183 -6.69 -1.37 12.80
N ILE A 184 -5.42 -0.97 12.88
CA ILE A 184 -4.93 0.30 12.31
C ILE A 184 -5.10 0.29 10.80
N GLY A 185 -5.97 1.14 10.26
CA GLY A 185 -6.28 1.16 8.82
C GLY A 185 -5.44 2.08 7.96
N GLY A 186 -4.69 3.02 8.57
CA GLY A 186 -4.01 4.09 7.83
C GLY A 186 -4.98 4.82 6.89
N ASP A 187 -4.50 5.13 5.69
CA ASP A 187 -5.26 5.72 4.61
C ASP A 187 -5.96 4.68 3.71
N CYS A 188 -5.96 3.38 4.05
CA CYS A 188 -6.52 2.30 3.20
C CYS A 188 -7.98 2.54 2.80
N LYS A 189 -8.84 2.93 3.76
CA LYS A 189 -10.26 3.13 3.48
C LYS A 189 -10.48 4.27 2.48
N VAL A 190 -9.83 5.42 2.70
CA VAL A 190 -9.98 6.57 1.80
C VAL A 190 -9.28 6.33 0.48
N GLY A 191 -8.06 5.78 0.46
CA GLY A 191 -7.31 5.51 -0.75
C GLY A 191 -7.95 4.46 -1.66
N ALA A 192 -8.49 3.38 -1.08
CA ALA A 192 -9.24 2.39 -1.86
C ALA A 192 -10.52 2.97 -2.47
N ASN A 193 -11.24 3.82 -1.72
CA ASN A 193 -12.45 4.46 -2.23
C ASN A 193 -12.16 5.69 -3.10
N ALA A 194 -10.93 6.23 -3.12
CA ALA A 194 -10.52 7.25 -4.07
C ALA A 194 -10.22 6.67 -5.46
N ALA A 195 -9.84 5.39 -5.52
CA ALA A 195 -9.49 4.74 -6.77
C ALA A 195 -10.73 4.44 -7.64
N LYS A 196 -10.48 4.35 -8.96
CA LYS A 196 -11.48 3.94 -9.96
C LYS A 196 -11.87 2.47 -9.82
N LYS A 197 -10.89 1.60 -9.53
CA LYS A 197 -11.07 0.16 -9.29
C LYS A 197 -10.19 -0.33 -8.15
N VAL A 198 -10.63 -1.38 -7.46
CA VAL A 198 -9.92 -1.95 -6.29
C VAL A 198 -9.63 -3.43 -6.50
N ILE A 199 -8.38 -3.82 -6.27
CA ILE A 199 -7.96 -5.21 -6.10
C ILE A 199 -7.86 -5.47 -4.60
N VAL A 200 -8.59 -6.47 -4.12
CA VAL A 200 -8.59 -6.87 -2.71
C VAL A 200 -7.87 -8.20 -2.59
N SER A 201 -6.73 -8.22 -1.92
CA SER A 201 -6.14 -9.45 -1.41
C SER A 201 -6.60 -9.66 0.04
N CYS A 202 -6.78 -10.91 0.45
CA CYS A 202 -7.24 -11.23 1.80
C CYS A 202 -6.65 -12.52 2.35
N GLU A 203 -6.59 -12.64 3.67
CA GLU A 203 -6.12 -13.87 4.32
C GLU A 203 -7.10 -15.03 4.16
N ARG A 204 -8.41 -14.71 4.07
CA ARG A 204 -9.46 -15.72 3.86
C ARG A 204 -10.67 -15.14 3.14
N ILE A 205 -11.29 -15.97 2.30
CA ILE A 205 -12.62 -15.68 1.76
C ILE A 205 -13.68 -16.25 2.70
N VAL A 206 -14.72 -15.46 2.97
CA VAL A 206 -15.88 -15.87 3.79
C VAL A 206 -17.18 -15.72 3.01
N ASP A 207 -18.24 -16.38 3.49
CA ASP A 207 -19.57 -16.18 2.93
C ASP A 207 -20.07 -14.74 3.16
N ARG A 208 -20.89 -14.26 2.23
CA ARG A 208 -21.50 -12.93 2.31
C ARG A 208 -22.28 -12.72 3.61
N ASP A 209 -22.89 -13.77 4.15
CA ASP A 209 -23.64 -13.70 5.40
C ASP A 209 -22.73 -13.43 6.61
N VAL A 210 -21.47 -13.88 6.57
CA VAL A 210 -20.46 -13.54 7.58
C VAL A 210 -20.13 -12.05 7.52
N ILE A 211 -19.96 -11.50 6.31
CA ILE A 211 -19.76 -10.06 6.10
C ILE A 211 -20.96 -9.27 6.65
N GLY A 212 -22.18 -9.75 6.36
CA GLY A 212 -23.43 -9.11 6.79
C GLY A 212 -23.65 -9.07 8.31
N LYS A 213 -22.98 -9.92 9.10
CA LYS A 213 -23.07 -9.92 10.57
C LYS A 213 -22.32 -8.77 11.23
N ASP A 214 -21.31 -8.20 10.58
CA ASP A 214 -20.61 -7.00 11.06
C ASP A 214 -20.31 -6.04 9.89
N PRO A 215 -21.34 -5.38 9.35
CA PRO A 215 -21.18 -4.54 8.16
C PRO A 215 -20.27 -3.34 8.42
N SER A 216 -20.10 -2.92 9.67
CA SER A 216 -19.30 -1.75 10.07
C SER A 216 -17.81 -1.88 9.73
N ARG A 217 -17.30 -3.12 9.67
CA ARG A 217 -15.91 -3.42 9.28
C ARG A 217 -15.68 -3.35 7.77
N THR A 218 -16.73 -3.27 6.96
CA THR A 218 -16.61 -3.26 5.51
C THR A 218 -16.08 -1.91 5.04
N ILE A 219 -14.86 -1.88 4.51
CA ILE A 219 -14.19 -0.63 4.12
C ILE A 219 -14.31 -0.31 2.64
N VAL A 220 -14.56 -1.30 1.80
CA VAL A 220 -14.74 -1.14 0.35
C VAL A 220 -16.00 -1.89 -0.07
N PRO A 221 -16.95 -1.23 -0.75
CA PRO A 221 -18.14 -1.89 -1.25
C PRO A 221 -17.81 -2.72 -2.50
N SER A 222 -18.48 -3.86 -2.64
CA SER A 222 -18.27 -4.79 -3.76
C SER A 222 -18.25 -4.15 -5.15
N PHE A 223 -19.06 -3.12 -5.42
CA PHE A 223 -19.12 -2.50 -6.76
C PHE A 223 -17.82 -1.81 -7.20
N LYS A 224 -16.95 -1.38 -6.26
CA LYS A 224 -15.63 -0.82 -6.57
C LYS A 224 -14.57 -1.89 -6.82
N VAL A 225 -14.79 -3.09 -6.30
CA VAL A 225 -13.82 -4.18 -6.37
C VAL A 225 -13.90 -4.87 -7.73
N VAL A 226 -12.76 -5.07 -8.38
CA VAL A 226 -12.63 -5.78 -9.66
C VAL A 226 -12.02 -7.17 -9.51
N ALA A 227 -11.25 -7.40 -8.45
CA ALA A 227 -10.63 -8.68 -8.15
C ALA A 227 -10.61 -8.93 -6.63
N VAL A 228 -10.89 -10.18 -6.25
CA VAL A 228 -10.70 -10.71 -4.90
C VAL A 228 -9.68 -11.83 -4.98
N VAL A 229 -8.66 -11.77 -4.14
CA VAL A 229 -7.60 -12.77 -4.10
C VAL A 229 -7.46 -13.31 -2.68
N GLU A 230 -7.63 -14.62 -2.51
CA GLU A 230 -7.28 -15.30 -1.26
C GLU A 230 -5.78 -15.56 -1.26
N GLU A 231 -5.03 -14.79 -0.49
CA GLU A 231 -3.58 -14.79 -0.46
C GLU A 231 -3.09 -14.80 1.00
N PRO A 232 -3.18 -15.96 1.69
CA PRO A 232 -2.71 -16.08 3.06
C PRO A 232 -1.24 -15.71 3.18
N PHE A 233 -0.87 -15.06 4.29
CA PHE A 233 0.48 -14.47 4.46
C PHE A 233 0.81 -13.41 3.40
N GLY A 234 -0.18 -12.84 2.70
CA GLY A 234 0.02 -11.92 1.58
C GLY A 234 0.70 -10.60 1.96
N ALA A 235 0.73 -10.25 3.25
CA ALA A 235 1.35 -9.04 3.75
C ALA A 235 2.73 -9.21 4.39
N HIS A 236 3.24 -10.44 4.53
CA HIS A 236 4.58 -10.66 5.08
C HIS A 236 5.66 -10.05 4.14
N PRO A 237 6.68 -9.34 4.69
CA PRO A 237 7.13 -9.35 6.09
C PRO A 237 6.36 -8.45 7.08
N GLY A 238 5.44 -7.61 6.60
CA GLY A 238 4.50 -6.89 7.47
C GLY A 238 3.53 -7.84 8.18
N TYR A 239 2.76 -7.30 9.13
CA TYR A 239 1.83 -8.09 9.93
C TYR A 239 0.37 -7.94 9.48
N THR A 240 -0.45 -8.96 9.73
CA THR A 240 -1.91 -8.90 9.56
C THR A 240 -2.59 -9.17 10.90
N PRO A 241 -3.25 -8.16 11.53
CA PRO A 241 -3.84 -8.30 12.86
C PRO A 241 -4.80 -9.49 12.99
N GLY A 242 -4.49 -10.38 13.94
CA GLY A 242 -5.25 -11.60 14.19
C GLY A 242 -4.86 -12.80 13.32
N PHE A 243 -3.85 -12.67 12.45
CA PHE A 243 -3.34 -13.76 11.60
C PHE A 243 -1.85 -14.04 11.86
N TYR A 244 -0.99 -13.03 11.74
CA TYR A 244 0.44 -13.14 12.03
C TYR A 244 1.08 -11.78 12.33
N ASP A 245 2.23 -11.83 13.00
CA ASP A 245 3.06 -10.70 13.41
C ASP A 245 4.17 -10.38 12.37
N THR A 246 4.87 -9.29 12.60
CA THR A 246 5.92 -8.74 11.73
C THR A 246 7.15 -9.63 11.77
N ASP A 247 7.69 -9.95 10.61
CA ASP A 247 8.95 -10.68 10.50
C ASP A 247 10.14 -9.72 10.43
N PHE A 248 10.61 -9.31 11.61
CA PHE A 248 11.79 -8.44 11.72
C PHE A 248 13.05 -9.08 11.12
N GLY A 249 13.20 -10.40 11.21
CA GLY A 249 14.35 -11.10 10.66
C GLY A 249 14.42 -10.97 9.14
N PHE A 250 13.30 -11.17 8.47
CA PHE A 250 13.19 -10.96 7.03
C PHE A 250 13.35 -9.48 6.65
N GLY A 251 12.79 -8.56 7.43
CA GLY A 251 12.99 -7.12 7.25
C GLY A 251 14.47 -6.70 7.28
N TYR A 252 15.25 -7.22 8.23
CA TYR A 252 16.70 -6.99 8.27
C TYR A 252 17.43 -7.60 7.06
N GLN A 253 17.00 -8.75 6.54
CA GLN A 253 17.59 -9.32 5.33
C GLN A 253 17.35 -8.44 4.11
N TYR A 254 16.13 -7.92 3.92
CA TYR A 254 15.84 -6.96 2.87
C TYR A 254 16.70 -5.71 3.03
N GLN A 255 16.77 -5.16 4.24
CA GLN A 255 17.57 -3.97 4.52
C GLN A 255 19.04 -4.18 4.14
N GLN A 256 19.63 -5.31 4.50
CA GLN A 256 21.02 -5.61 4.16
C GLN A 256 21.22 -5.79 2.65
N ALA A 257 20.33 -6.52 2.00
CA ALA A 257 20.37 -6.71 0.55
C ALA A 257 20.24 -5.38 -0.20
N SER A 258 19.36 -4.48 0.26
CA SER A 258 19.09 -3.19 -0.37
C SER A 258 20.28 -2.21 -0.32
N ASN A 259 21.35 -2.49 0.45
CA ASN A 259 22.50 -1.59 0.55
C ASN A 259 23.27 -1.45 -0.79
N THR A 260 23.35 -2.51 -1.60
CA THR A 260 24.00 -2.49 -2.93
C THR A 260 23.01 -2.81 -4.05
N VAL A 261 23.37 -2.44 -5.28
CA VAL A 261 22.52 -2.75 -6.46
C VAL A 261 22.50 -4.26 -6.69
N GLU A 262 23.66 -4.89 -6.58
CA GLU A 262 23.87 -6.32 -6.77
C GLU A 262 23.13 -7.12 -5.69
N GLY A 263 23.21 -6.70 -4.42
CA GLY A 263 22.52 -7.33 -3.30
C GLY A 263 21.01 -7.25 -3.45
N PHE A 264 20.49 -6.10 -3.87
CA PHE A 264 19.07 -5.90 -4.12
C PHE A 264 18.58 -6.79 -5.27
N HIS A 265 19.31 -6.87 -6.38
CA HIS A 265 18.95 -7.74 -7.50
C HIS A 265 19.03 -9.22 -7.13
N ALA A 266 20.02 -9.64 -6.33
CA ALA A 266 20.10 -11.00 -5.82
C ALA A 266 18.89 -11.34 -4.93
N PHE A 267 18.45 -10.39 -4.08
CA PHE A 267 17.24 -10.53 -3.28
C PHE A 267 15.99 -10.68 -4.14
N LEU A 268 15.79 -9.81 -5.14
CA LEU A 268 14.65 -9.93 -6.06
C LEU A 268 14.68 -11.24 -6.85
N LYS A 269 15.86 -11.67 -7.28
CA LYS A 269 16.02 -12.97 -7.96
C LYS A 269 15.49 -14.09 -7.09
N GLU A 270 15.96 -14.18 -5.86
CA GLU A 270 15.59 -15.27 -4.94
C GLU A 270 14.14 -15.20 -4.48
N TRP A 271 13.64 -14.03 -4.08
CA TRP A 271 12.35 -13.93 -3.37
C TRP A 271 11.17 -13.52 -4.25
N VAL A 272 11.45 -13.07 -5.49
CA VAL A 272 10.42 -12.54 -6.39
C VAL A 272 10.43 -13.24 -7.75
N TYR A 273 11.57 -13.25 -8.45
CA TYR A 273 11.64 -13.77 -9.83
C TYR A 273 11.68 -15.31 -9.90
N ASP A 274 12.44 -15.96 -9.03
CA ASP A 274 12.54 -17.44 -8.99
C ASP A 274 11.33 -18.08 -8.26
N ILE A 275 10.48 -17.27 -7.64
CA ILE A 275 9.29 -17.71 -6.91
C ILE A 275 8.05 -17.48 -7.77
N PRO A 276 7.24 -18.50 -8.10
CA PRO A 276 6.09 -18.33 -9.00
C PRO A 276 4.86 -17.69 -8.34
N ASP A 277 4.64 -17.89 -7.04
CA ASP A 277 3.46 -17.45 -6.30
C ASP A 277 3.72 -17.38 -4.78
N ARG A 278 2.74 -16.93 -3.99
CA ARG A 278 2.92 -16.79 -2.53
C ARG A 278 3.03 -18.12 -1.80
N LYS A 279 2.41 -19.19 -2.33
CA LYS A 279 2.54 -20.52 -1.73
C LYS A 279 3.99 -21.00 -1.82
N ALA A 280 4.62 -20.84 -2.99
CA ALA A 280 6.04 -21.13 -3.18
C ALA A 280 6.93 -20.20 -2.36
N TYR A 281 6.56 -18.93 -2.19
CA TYR A 281 7.25 -18.00 -1.28
C TYR A 281 7.31 -18.55 0.16
N THR A 282 6.16 -18.95 0.71
CA THR A 282 6.08 -19.49 2.07
C THR A 282 6.85 -20.80 2.21
N GLN A 283 6.80 -21.68 1.19
CA GLN A 283 7.60 -22.91 1.18
C GLN A 283 9.10 -22.62 1.16
N HIS A 284 9.55 -21.68 0.33
CA HIS A 284 10.96 -21.26 0.27
C HIS A 284 11.42 -20.65 1.60
N TYR A 285 10.59 -19.81 2.22
CA TYR A 285 10.85 -19.28 3.56
C TYR A 285 11.06 -20.41 4.59
N ILE A 286 10.16 -21.40 4.63
CA ILE A 286 10.26 -22.54 5.55
C ILE A 286 11.49 -23.40 5.25
N GLN A 287 11.85 -23.60 3.99
CA GLN A 287 13.05 -24.34 3.62
C GLN A 287 14.32 -23.62 4.06
N LYS A 288 14.36 -22.29 3.95
CA LYS A 288 15.55 -21.48 4.25
C LYS A 288 15.73 -21.20 5.75
N PHE A 289 14.65 -20.91 6.47
CA PHE A 289 14.69 -20.50 7.89
C PHE A 289 14.14 -21.56 8.85
N GLY A 290 13.47 -22.58 8.34
CA GLY A 290 12.82 -23.62 9.13
C GLY A 290 11.36 -23.30 9.46
N TYR A 291 10.61 -24.35 9.79
CA TYR A 291 9.20 -24.23 10.17
C TYR A 291 9.00 -23.53 11.52
N GLY A 292 9.97 -23.66 12.45
CA GLY A 292 9.89 -23.05 13.78
C GLY A 292 9.74 -21.53 13.75
N PRO A 293 10.64 -20.78 13.06
CA PRO A 293 10.49 -19.34 12.87
C PRO A 293 9.19 -18.95 12.16
N PHE A 294 8.80 -19.67 11.11
CA PHE A 294 7.52 -19.43 10.42
C PHE A 294 6.33 -19.55 11.38
N LYS A 295 6.29 -20.62 12.19
CA LYS A 295 5.21 -20.87 13.15
C LYS A 295 5.15 -19.80 14.25
N LYS A 296 6.28 -19.21 14.64
CA LYS A 296 6.32 -18.12 15.63
C LYS A 296 5.69 -16.82 15.15
N LEU A 297 5.55 -16.63 13.83
CA LEU A 297 4.86 -15.46 13.28
C LEU A 297 3.36 -15.55 13.49
N GLU A 298 2.77 -16.75 13.58
CA GLU A 298 1.32 -16.88 13.74
C GLU A 298 0.85 -16.17 15.01
N ALA A 299 -0.23 -15.40 14.87
CA ALA A 299 -0.82 -14.71 16.00
C ALA A 299 -1.32 -15.73 17.02
N ALA A 300 -0.93 -15.57 18.29
CA ALA A 300 -1.56 -16.29 19.37
C ALA A 300 -3.02 -15.83 19.50
N PHE A 301 -3.93 -16.77 19.77
CA PHE A 301 -5.29 -16.40 20.11
C PHE A 301 -5.28 -15.65 21.44
N ASP A 302 -5.82 -14.44 21.43
CA ASP A 302 -6.02 -13.64 22.63
C ASP A 302 -7.30 -12.81 22.50
N TYR A 303 -8.00 -12.61 23.62
CA TYR A 303 -9.19 -11.78 23.65
C TYR A 303 -8.79 -10.32 23.77
N SER A 304 -9.31 -9.45 22.90
CA SER A 304 -9.41 -8.03 23.24
C SER A 304 -10.42 -7.86 24.38
N PHE A 305 -10.26 -6.80 25.19
CA PHE A 305 -11.33 -6.42 26.13
C PHE A 305 -12.67 -6.27 25.39
N PRO A 306 -13.77 -6.82 25.92
CA PRO A 306 -15.07 -6.74 25.28
C PRO A 306 -15.54 -5.29 25.19
N VAL A 307 -16.02 -4.90 24.01
CA VAL A 307 -16.74 -3.64 23.82
C VAL A 307 -18.19 -3.88 24.20
N SER A 308 -18.65 -3.30 25.31
CA SER A 308 -20.06 -3.32 25.68
C SER A 308 -20.81 -2.21 24.94
N TYR A 309 -21.84 -2.59 24.19
CA TYR A 309 -22.82 -1.66 23.60
C TYR A 309 -24.08 -1.50 24.48
N ALA A 310 -24.09 -2.11 25.68
CA ALA A 310 -25.19 -1.93 26.61
C ALA A 310 -25.19 -0.49 27.15
N TYR A 311 -26.36 0.14 27.13
CA TYR A 311 -26.63 1.43 27.76
C TYR A 311 -26.85 1.26 29.27
#